data_AF-A0A4Q6BPN7-F1
#
_entry.id   AF-A0A4Q6BPN7-F1
#
_cell.length_a   1.000
_cell.length_b   1.000
_cell.length_c   1.000
_cell.angle_alpha   90.00
_cell.angle_beta   90.00
_cell.angle_gamma   90.00
#
_symmetry.space_group_name_H-M   'P 1'
#
loop_
_entity.id
_entity.type
_entity.pdbx_description
1 polymer ?
#
loop_
_entity_poly.entity_id
_entity_poly.type
_entity_poly.pdbx_seq_one_letter_code
_entity_poly.pdbx_strand_id
1 'polypeptide(L)'
;VMAVAPPLEAGRLSSSPPYRHGGNLDNKDLVSGTTLYLPVQVKDALLSIGDGHAAQGDGEVSGSAIETSLKGEIQVVLHKGGGLTAPRAETPTHFMAMGLDKDLDEAAKMATSQMVAFLAERFGLERETAYLLCSASMDLRITQAVDGTKGVHALIAKSIFSGSGRSPGTAKPSP
;
A
#
# COMPACT_ATOMS: atom_id res chain seq x y z
N VAL A 1 12.18 -3.43 3.11
CA VAL A 1 11.98 -2.00 3.54
C VAL A 1 11.89 -0.97 2.38
N MET A 2 10.85 -0.12 2.32
CA MET A 2 10.78 1.08 1.46
C MET A 2 10.05 2.25 2.15
N ALA A 3 10.67 3.43 2.26
CA ALA A 3 10.15 4.52 3.08
C ALA A 3 10.50 5.91 2.55
N VAL A 4 9.66 6.90 2.85
CA VAL A 4 10.01 8.34 2.79
C VAL A 4 10.19 8.87 4.22
N ALA A 5 10.88 9.99 4.39
CA ALA A 5 11.06 10.55 5.73
C ALA A 5 9.71 10.93 6.38
N PRO A 6 9.54 10.62 7.68
CA PRO A 6 8.38 11.06 8.45
C PRO A 6 8.42 12.58 8.68
N PRO A 7 7.34 13.17 9.23
CA PRO A 7 7.34 14.58 9.63
C PRO A 7 8.49 14.87 10.60
N LEU A 8 9.06 16.07 10.53
CA LEU A 8 10.25 16.44 11.30
C LEU A 8 10.02 16.31 12.82
N GLU A 9 8.82 16.59 13.28
CA GLU A 9 8.39 16.47 14.69
C GLU A 9 8.39 15.03 15.22
N ALA A 10 8.31 14.03 14.34
CA ALA A 10 8.40 12.62 14.74
C ALA A 10 9.84 12.20 15.10
N GLY A 11 10.84 13.03 14.76
CA GLY A 11 12.24 12.74 15.01
C GLY A 11 12.74 11.53 14.21
N ARG A 12 13.73 10.82 14.77
CA ARG A 12 14.29 9.62 14.14
C ARG A 12 13.43 8.41 14.50
N LEU A 13 12.92 7.73 13.47
CA LEU A 13 12.20 6.46 13.61
C LEU A 13 13.09 5.30 13.19
N SER A 14 12.93 4.15 13.85
CA SER A 14 13.55 2.90 13.41
C SER A 14 12.99 2.51 12.03
N SER A 15 13.80 1.86 11.21
CA SER A 15 13.35 1.27 9.94
C SER A 15 12.56 -0.03 10.13
N SER A 16 12.58 -0.63 11.33
CA SER A 16 12.01 -1.97 11.60
C SER A 16 10.48 -2.03 11.66
N PRO A 17 9.72 -1.13 12.30
CA PRO A 17 8.26 -1.18 12.20
C PRO A 17 7.79 -0.39 10.96
N PRO A 18 6.79 -0.89 10.21
CA PRO A 18 6.15 -0.06 9.20
C PRO A 18 5.27 1.02 9.83
N TYR A 19 5.07 2.11 9.10
CA TYR A 19 4.15 3.17 9.46
C TYR A 19 3.62 3.90 8.22
N ARG A 20 2.92 5.01 8.42
CA ARG A 20 2.32 5.82 7.34
C ARG A 20 3.33 6.27 6.28
N HIS A 21 4.61 6.41 6.64
CA HIS A 21 5.68 6.82 5.73
C HIS A 21 6.33 5.66 4.96
N GLY A 22 5.80 4.43 5.08
CA GLY A 22 6.39 3.21 4.55
C GLY A 22 7.12 2.45 5.66
N GLY A 23 8.38 2.09 5.42
CA GLY A 23 9.22 1.35 6.37
C GLY A 23 9.30 -0.13 6.02
N ASN A 24 9.30 -0.98 7.05
CA ASN A 24 9.31 -2.44 6.91
C ASN A 24 7.94 -3.00 6.53
N LEU A 25 7.52 -2.72 5.29
CA LEU A 25 6.17 -3.10 4.85
C LEU A 25 6.02 -4.62 4.71
N ASP A 26 7.10 -5.31 4.36
CA ASP A 26 7.19 -6.77 4.14
C ASP A 26 5.98 -7.33 3.42
N ASN A 27 5.70 -6.70 2.29
CA ASN A 27 4.63 -7.09 1.41
C ASN A 27 5.22 -7.76 0.18
N LYS A 28 5.01 -9.08 0.07
CA LYS A 28 5.55 -9.90 -1.02
C LYS A 28 5.05 -9.51 -2.41
N ASP A 29 3.99 -8.71 -2.52
CA ASP A 29 3.44 -8.22 -3.78
C ASP A 29 4.11 -6.92 -4.24
N LEU A 30 5.01 -6.34 -3.44
CA LEU A 30 5.89 -5.22 -3.83
C LEU A 30 7.09 -5.73 -4.65
N VAL A 31 6.77 -6.24 -5.84
CA VAL A 31 7.73 -6.83 -6.79
C VAL A 31 7.91 -5.95 -8.01
N SER A 32 8.77 -6.39 -8.96
CA SER A 32 8.89 -5.75 -10.27
C SER A 32 7.51 -5.60 -10.94
N GLY A 33 7.24 -4.40 -11.46
CA GLY A 33 5.95 -4.03 -12.05
C GLY A 33 4.92 -3.50 -11.04
N THR A 34 5.20 -3.55 -9.74
CA THR A 34 4.37 -2.92 -8.71
C THR A 34 4.76 -1.45 -8.52
N THR A 35 3.77 -0.57 -8.45
CA THR A 35 3.95 0.84 -8.09
C THR A 35 3.55 1.05 -6.63
N LEU A 36 4.45 1.58 -5.81
CA LEU A 36 4.18 1.95 -4.41
C LEU A 36 4.03 3.47 -4.31
N TYR A 37 2.93 3.91 -3.68
CA TYR A 37 2.65 5.30 -3.38
C TYR A 37 2.86 5.55 -1.89
N LEU A 38 3.67 6.55 -1.56
CA LEU A 38 3.99 6.95 -0.19
C LEU A 38 3.65 8.43 0.03
N PRO A 39 3.11 8.80 1.21
CA PRO A 39 2.77 10.19 1.51
C PRO A 39 4.03 11.02 1.78
N VAL A 40 4.29 12.02 0.93
CA VAL A 40 5.40 12.96 1.11
C VAL A 40 5.09 13.91 2.27
N GLN A 41 5.87 13.82 3.35
CA GLN A 41 5.66 14.59 4.58
C GLN A 41 6.73 15.67 4.83
N VAL A 42 7.85 15.60 4.10
CA VAL A 42 8.93 16.59 4.16
C VAL A 42 9.40 16.93 2.75
N LYS A 43 10.09 18.06 2.62
CA LYS A 43 10.70 18.50 1.36
C LYS A 43 11.60 17.38 0.79
N ASP A 44 11.49 17.17 -0.52
CA ASP A 44 12.27 16.19 -1.30
C ASP A 44 12.03 14.72 -0.91
N ALA A 45 11.04 14.45 -0.04
CA ALA A 45 10.61 13.14 0.47
C ALA A 45 11.67 12.32 1.23
N LEU A 46 12.95 12.39 0.85
CA LEU A 46 14.06 11.64 1.43
C LEU A 46 13.81 10.12 1.41
N LEU A 47 13.61 9.58 0.20
CA LEU A 47 13.36 8.15 -0.04
C LEU A 47 14.54 7.28 0.42
N SER A 48 14.23 6.18 1.11
CA SER A 48 15.15 5.13 1.52
C SER A 48 14.59 3.75 1.15
N ILE A 49 15.46 2.86 0.68
CA ILE A 49 15.12 1.52 0.17
C ILE A 49 16.19 0.53 0.63
N GLY A 50 15.77 -0.63 1.10
CA GLY A 50 16.66 -1.70 1.56
C GLY A 50 15.88 -2.97 1.87
N ASP A 51 16.57 -3.96 2.45
CA ASP A 51 15.95 -5.20 2.96
C ASP A 51 15.20 -5.97 1.85
N GLY A 52 15.98 -6.72 1.08
CA GLY A 52 15.49 -7.47 -0.07
C GLY A 52 15.25 -8.92 0.27
N HIS A 53 14.18 -9.48 -0.30
CA HIS A 53 13.79 -10.87 -0.07
C HIS A 53 13.78 -11.65 -1.37
N ALA A 54 14.47 -12.80 -1.40
CA ALA A 54 14.39 -13.74 -2.51
C ALA A 54 13.07 -14.55 -2.48
N ALA A 55 12.52 -14.76 -1.28
CA ALA A 55 11.20 -15.35 -1.08
C ALA A 55 10.65 -14.95 0.29
N GLN A 56 9.36 -14.62 0.35
CA GLN A 56 8.63 -14.32 1.58
C GLN A 56 7.18 -14.82 1.47
N GLY A 57 6.63 -15.31 2.59
CA GLY A 57 5.21 -15.66 2.71
C GLY A 57 4.37 -14.54 3.32
N ASP A 58 3.04 -14.62 3.17
CA ASP A 58 2.13 -13.73 3.88
C ASP A 58 2.27 -13.95 5.39
N GLY A 59 2.49 -12.89 6.15
CA GLY A 59 2.64 -12.91 7.60
C GLY A 59 4.08 -12.95 8.10
N GLU A 60 5.06 -13.33 7.26
CA GLU A 60 6.49 -13.39 7.62
C GLU A 60 6.73 -14.06 8.99
N VAL A 61 6.06 -15.19 9.24
CA VAL A 61 5.79 -15.67 10.61
C VAL A 61 7.02 -16.01 11.47
N SER A 62 8.19 -16.19 10.86
CA SER A 62 9.46 -16.41 11.56
C SER A 62 10.18 -15.11 11.97
N GLY A 63 9.71 -13.95 11.55
CA GLY A 63 10.41 -12.67 11.74
C GLY A 63 11.52 -12.41 10.73
N SER A 64 11.57 -13.17 9.64
CA SER A 64 12.54 -13.00 8.56
C SER A 64 12.08 -13.78 7.32
N ALA A 65 12.57 -13.35 6.17
CA ALA A 65 12.39 -13.97 4.87
C ALA A 65 13.69 -14.66 4.39
N ILE A 66 13.76 -15.05 3.11
CA ILE A 66 15.06 -15.38 2.50
C ILE A 66 15.76 -14.06 2.15
N GLU A 67 16.51 -13.52 3.11
CA GLU A 67 17.21 -12.24 3.00
C GLU A 67 18.27 -12.22 1.89
N THR A 68 18.34 -11.14 1.13
CA THR A 68 19.30 -10.97 0.02
C THR A 68 19.61 -9.51 -0.28
N SER A 69 20.67 -9.29 -1.07
CA SER A 69 20.99 -7.95 -1.60
C SER A 69 20.03 -7.54 -2.71
N LEU A 70 19.63 -6.27 -2.73
CA LEU A 70 18.75 -5.71 -3.75
C LEU A 70 19.54 -5.19 -4.95
N LYS A 71 19.04 -5.50 -6.15
CA LYS A 71 19.42 -4.85 -7.41
C LYS A 71 18.18 -4.68 -8.27
N GLY A 72 17.86 -3.45 -8.64
CA GLY A 72 16.71 -3.12 -9.48
C GLY A 72 16.75 -1.69 -9.98
N GLU A 73 15.93 -1.40 -10.98
CA GLU A 73 15.67 -0.05 -11.46
C GLU A 73 14.37 0.45 -10.83
N ILE A 74 14.39 1.65 -10.28
CA ILE A 74 13.24 2.26 -9.61
C ILE A 74 13.02 3.63 -10.23
N GLN A 75 11.81 3.86 -10.75
CA GLN A 75 11.37 5.16 -11.18
C GLN A 75 10.67 5.89 -10.03
N VAL A 76 11.12 7.10 -9.73
CA VAL A 76 10.49 7.96 -8.72
C VAL A 76 9.71 9.06 -9.42
N VAL A 77 8.41 9.13 -9.16
CA VAL A 77 7.50 10.13 -9.73
C VAL A 77 6.83 10.90 -8.59
N LEU A 78 6.88 12.23 -8.67
CA LEU A 78 6.17 13.09 -7.72
C LEU A 78 4.75 13.34 -8.24
N HIS A 79 3.75 12.93 -7.46
CA HIS A 79 2.36 13.29 -7.68
C HIS A 79 1.97 14.47 -6.78
N LYS A 80 1.40 15.54 -7.37
CA LYS A 80 1.01 16.76 -6.65
C LYS A 80 -0.49 16.78 -6.41
N GLY A 81 -0.91 17.34 -5.27
CA GLY A 81 -2.33 17.53 -4.95
C GLY A 81 -3.02 16.29 -4.35
N GLY A 82 -2.25 15.28 -3.95
CA GLY A 82 -2.79 14.07 -3.33
C GLY A 82 -3.11 14.23 -1.84
N GLY A 83 -4.10 13.46 -1.38
CA GLY A 83 -4.51 13.33 0.03
C GLY A 83 -4.15 11.97 0.63
N LEU A 84 -3.10 11.31 0.11
CA LEU A 84 -2.68 10.00 0.59
C LEU A 84 -2.19 10.10 2.04
N THR A 85 -2.72 9.25 2.93
CA THR A 85 -2.41 9.27 4.38
C THR A 85 -1.72 8.00 4.87
N ALA A 86 -1.62 6.98 4.01
CA ALA A 86 -1.00 5.69 4.30
C ALA A 86 -0.51 5.04 2.99
N PRO A 87 0.38 4.04 3.05
CA PRO A 87 0.90 3.37 1.86
C PRO A 87 -0.21 2.71 1.03
N ARG A 88 -0.14 2.92 -0.28
CA ARG A 88 -1.02 2.30 -1.28
C ARG A 88 -0.15 1.74 -2.39
N ALA A 89 -0.54 0.64 -3.01
CA ALA A 89 0.20 0.09 -4.14
C ALA A 89 -0.73 -0.32 -5.28
N GLU A 90 -0.12 -0.55 -6.42
CA GLU A 90 -0.77 -1.10 -7.60
C GLU A 90 0.14 -2.15 -8.22
N THR A 91 -0.31 -3.40 -8.23
CA THR A 91 0.32 -4.43 -9.06
C THR A 91 -0.20 -4.27 -10.51
N PRO A 92 0.35 -5.01 -11.49
CA PRO A 92 -0.21 -4.99 -12.84
C PRO A 92 -1.70 -5.36 -12.91
N THR A 93 -2.19 -6.14 -11.94
CA THR A 93 -3.55 -6.71 -11.97
C THR A 93 -4.47 -6.22 -10.85
N HIS A 94 -3.94 -5.66 -9.75
CA HIS A 94 -4.73 -5.28 -8.58
C HIS A 94 -4.45 -3.86 -8.11
N PHE A 95 -5.48 -3.20 -7.61
CA PHE A 95 -5.32 -2.08 -6.68
C PHE A 95 -5.07 -2.64 -5.28
N MET A 96 -4.19 -2.00 -4.51
CA MET A 96 -3.83 -2.43 -3.16
C MET A 96 -3.87 -1.28 -2.17
N ALA A 97 -4.52 -1.45 -1.02
CA ALA A 97 -4.50 -0.50 0.10
C ALA A 97 -3.99 -1.19 1.38
N MET A 98 -3.18 -0.51 2.18
CA MET A 98 -2.53 -1.13 3.34
C MET A 98 -3.00 -0.49 4.65
N GLY A 99 -3.38 -1.33 5.62
CA GLY A 99 -3.59 -0.95 7.01
C GLY A 99 -2.43 -1.43 7.87
N LEU A 100 -1.99 -0.58 8.79
CA LEU A 100 -0.84 -0.81 9.65
C LEU A 100 -1.23 -0.47 11.09
N ASP A 101 -1.27 -1.47 11.96
CA ASP A 101 -1.59 -1.30 13.38
C ASP A 101 -0.99 -2.47 14.20
N LYS A 102 -0.85 -2.29 15.51
CA LYS A 102 -0.43 -3.39 16.42
C LYS A 102 -1.46 -4.52 16.48
N ASP A 103 -2.71 -4.20 16.19
CA ASP A 103 -3.85 -5.11 16.15
C ASP A 103 -4.26 -5.42 14.70
N LEU A 104 -4.42 -6.70 14.36
CA LEU A 104 -4.74 -7.11 12.99
C LEU A 104 -6.17 -6.74 12.58
N ASP A 105 -7.12 -6.68 13.53
CA ASP A 105 -8.49 -6.28 13.23
C ASP A 105 -8.53 -4.79 12.90
N GLU A 106 -7.78 -3.96 13.63
CA GLU A 106 -7.64 -2.54 13.31
C GLU A 106 -6.91 -2.32 11.98
N ALA A 107 -5.84 -3.07 11.71
CA ALA A 107 -5.17 -3.05 10.41
C ALA A 107 -6.12 -3.44 9.26
N ALA A 108 -6.96 -4.46 9.44
CA ALA A 108 -7.96 -4.88 8.45
C ALA A 108 -9.03 -3.80 8.21
N LYS A 109 -9.53 -3.15 9.27
CA LYS A 109 -10.46 -2.02 9.17
C LYS A 109 -9.84 -0.84 8.42
N MET A 110 -8.57 -0.54 8.70
CA MET A 110 -7.83 0.52 8.02
C MET A 110 -7.64 0.22 6.52
N ALA A 111 -7.18 -0.98 6.17
CA ALA A 111 -7.00 -1.41 4.78
C ALA A 111 -8.32 -1.30 3.99
N THR A 112 -9.41 -1.79 4.58
CA THR A 112 -10.76 -1.72 4.00
C THR A 112 -11.22 -0.28 3.82
N SER A 113 -11.11 0.54 4.86
CA SER A 113 -11.55 1.95 4.82
C SER A 113 -10.79 2.75 3.77
N GLN A 114 -9.49 2.50 3.62
CA GLN A 114 -8.67 3.12 2.59
C GLN A 114 -9.05 2.66 1.19
N MET A 115 -9.29 1.36 0.96
CA MET A 115 -9.74 0.87 -0.34
C MET A 115 -11.07 1.50 -0.73
N VAL A 116 -12.04 1.54 0.19
CA VAL A 116 -13.36 2.15 -0.05
C VAL A 116 -13.24 3.63 -0.40
N ALA A 117 -12.42 4.38 0.34
CA ALA A 117 -12.17 5.80 0.03
C ALA A 117 -11.52 5.96 -1.35
N PHE A 118 -10.52 5.14 -1.65
CA PHE A 118 -9.83 5.17 -2.94
C PHE A 118 -10.76 4.86 -4.12
N LEU A 119 -11.61 3.83 -4.01
CA LEU A 119 -12.55 3.48 -5.07
C LEU A 119 -13.62 4.57 -5.26
N ALA A 120 -14.13 5.14 -4.15
CA ALA A 120 -15.07 6.25 -4.20
C ALA A 120 -14.46 7.47 -4.92
N GLU A 121 -13.23 7.85 -4.57
CA GLU A 121 -12.54 8.99 -5.18
C GLU A 121 -12.18 8.74 -6.66
N ARG A 122 -11.58 7.59 -6.96
CA ARG A 122 -11.03 7.29 -8.28
C ARG A 122 -12.09 7.02 -9.34
N PHE A 123 -13.16 6.31 -8.95
CA PHE A 123 -14.20 5.86 -9.86
C PHE A 123 -15.54 6.60 -9.67
N GLY A 124 -15.59 7.58 -8.75
CA GLY A 124 -16.79 8.37 -8.50
C GLY A 124 -17.95 7.55 -7.94
N LEU A 125 -17.65 6.50 -7.17
CA LEU A 125 -18.66 5.64 -6.54
C LEU A 125 -19.17 6.27 -5.24
N GLU A 126 -20.45 6.08 -4.94
CA GLU A 126 -20.95 6.30 -3.58
C GLU A 126 -20.22 5.38 -2.61
N ARG A 127 -19.96 5.87 -1.38
CA ARG A 127 -19.15 5.13 -0.40
C ARG A 127 -19.77 3.78 -0.05
N GLU A 128 -21.09 3.72 0.05
CA GLU A 128 -21.86 2.50 0.34
C GLU A 128 -21.70 1.49 -0.80
N THR A 129 -21.76 1.95 -2.06
CA THR A 129 -21.54 1.11 -3.24
C THR A 129 -20.10 0.59 -3.27
N ALA A 130 -19.11 1.44 -3.00
CA ALA A 130 -17.71 1.03 -2.92
C ALA A 130 -17.49 0.00 -1.79
N TYR A 131 -18.15 0.18 -0.64
CA TYR A 131 -18.09 -0.76 0.48
C TYR A 131 -18.67 -2.14 0.13
N LEU A 132 -19.84 -2.18 -0.51
CA LEU A 132 -20.45 -3.42 -0.98
C LEU A 132 -19.59 -4.11 -2.06
N LEU A 133 -19.00 -3.34 -2.97
CA LEU A 133 -18.08 -3.88 -3.98
C LEU A 133 -16.86 -4.52 -3.33
N CYS A 134 -16.23 -3.83 -2.37
CA CYS A 134 -15.13 -4.39 -1.59
C CYS A 134 -15.55 -5.71 -0.93
N SER A 135 -16.70 -5.76 -0.26
CA SER A 135 -17.16 -6.98 0.40
C SER A 135 -17.35 -8.17 -0.55
N ALA A 136 -17.68 -7.93 -1.82
CA ALA A 136 -17.95 -8.99 -2.79
C ALA A 136 -16.72 -9.43 -3.61
N SER A 137 -15.68 -8.60 -3.67
CA SER A 137 -14.62 -8.76 -4.68
C SER A 137 -13.21 -8.37 -4.25
N MET A 138 -13.03 -7.94 -3.01
CA MET A 138 -11.73 -7.61 -2.43
C MET A 138 -11.27 -8.72 -1.48
N ASP A 139 -9.99 -9.06 -1.54
CA ASP A 139 -9.33 -9.94 -0.58
C ASP A 139 -8.60 -9.11 0.48
N LEU A 140 -8.65 -9.54 1.74
CA LEU A 140 -7.76 -9.06 2.81
C LEU A 140 -6.69 -10.11 3.08
N ARG A 141 -5.43 -9.67 3.09
CA ARG A 141 -4.25 -10.51 3.29
C ARG A 141 -3.41 -9.97 4.43
N ILE A 142 -2.91 -10.86 5.30
CA ILE A 142 -1.92 -10.47 6.30
C ILE A 142 -0.61 -10.22 5.55
N THR A 143 -0.06 -9.02 5.69
CA THR A 143 1.20 -8.61 5.08
C THR A 143 2.36 -9.21 5.85
N GLN A 144 2.54 -8.76 7.09
CA GLN A 144 3.42 -9.33 8.12
C GLN A 144 2.72 -9.26 9.47
N ALA A 145 3.16 -10.07 10.44
CA ALA A 145 2.57 -10.14 11.78
C ALA A 145 3.59 -10.02 12.94
N VAL A 146 4.84 -9.65 12.64
CA VAL A 146 6.01 -9.90 13.51
C VAL A 146 6.76 -8.63 13.95
N ASP A 147 6.52 -7.47 13.34
CA ASP A 147 7.32 -6.24 13.56
C ASP A 147 6.85 -5.36 14.72
N GLY A 148 5.95 -5.85 15.56
CA GLY A 148 5.24 -5.07 16.57
C GLY A 148 4.07 -4.27 15.97
N THR A 149 4.32 -3.43 14.96
CA THR A 149 3.26 -2.96 14.05
C THR A 149 3.05 -4.03 12.99
N LYS A 150 1.81 -4.47 12.78
CA LYS A 150 1.44 -5.53 11.85
C LYS A 150 0.75 -4.92 10.62
N GLY A 151 0.76 -5.67 9.53
CA GLY A 151 0.16 -5.23 8.27
C GLY A 151 -0.96 -6.12 7.79
N VAL A 152 -2.03 -5.49 7.29
CA VAL A 152 -3.03 -6.14 6.43
C VAL A 152 -3.14 -5.32 5.15
N HIS A 153 -3.15 -5.97 4.00
CA HIS A 153 -3.39 -5.30 2.72
C HIS A 153 -4.63 -5.85 2.04
N ALA A 154 -5.41 -4.92 1.50
CA ALA A 154 -6.58 -5.16 0.68
C ALA A 154 -6.15 -5.24 -0.79
N LEU A 155 -6.66 -6.22 -1.54
CA LEU A 155 -6.45 -6.38 -2.98
C LEU A 155 -7.80 -6.42 -3.70
N ILE A 156 -7.96 -5.64 -4.76
CA ILE A 156 -9.13 -5.72 -5.65
C ILE A 156 -8.68 -5.72 -7.11
N ALA A 157 -9.21 -6.64 -7.91
CA ALA A 157 -8.79 -6.82 -9.29
C ALA A 157 -9.17 -5.61 -10.16
N LYS A 158 -8.22 -5.09 -10.94
CA LYS A 158 -8.43 -3.98 -11.88
C LYS A 158 -9.45 -4.33 -12.97
N SER A 159 -9.56 -5.61 -13.32
CA SER A 159 -10.48 -6.11 -14.36
C SER A 159 -11.96 -5.90 -14.03
N ILE A 160 -12.30 -5.75 -12.74
CA ILE A 160 -13.66 -5.41 -12.30
C ILE A 160 -14.11 -4.06 -12.87
N PHE A 161 -13.16 -3.16 -13.16
CA PHE A 161 -13.43 -1.80 -13.63
C PHE A 161 -13.26 -1.63 -15.15
N SER A 162 -12.83 -2.67 -15.88
CA SER A 162 -12.58 -2.60 -17.33
C SER A 162 -13.78 -2.99 -18.21
N GLY A 163 -14.91 -3.40 -17.63
CA GLY A 163 -16.04 -4.01 -18.35
C GLY A 163 -17.24 -3.11 -18.66
N SER A 164 -17.29 -1.86 -18.21
CA SER A 164 -18.46 -1.00 -18.48
C SER A 164 -18.27 -0.25 -19.79
N GLY A 165 -19.10 -0.56 -20.80
CA GLY A 165 -19.21 0.18 -22.07
C GLY A 165 -19.69 1.64 -21.96
N ARG A 166 -19.40 2.31 -20.84
CA ARG A 166 -19.35 3.77 -20.78
C ARG A 166 -18.04 4.17 -21.45
N SER A 167 -18.15 5.02 -22.49
CA SER A 167 -17.01 5.81 -22.95
C SER A 167 -16.22 6.32 -21.74
N PRO A 168 -14.88 6.30 -21.76
CA PRO A 168 -14.07 6.60 -20.58
C PRO A 168 -14.38 8.02 -20.12
N GLY A 169 -15.31 8.14 -19.18
CA GLY A 169 -15.38 9.26 -18.26
C GLY A 169 -14.10 9.13 -17.47
N THR A 170 -13.09 9.87 -17.93
CA THR A 170 -11.70 9.90 -17.47
C THR A 170 -11.57 9.37 -16.04
N ALA A 171 -11.18 8.10 -15.88
CA ALA A 171 -10.65 7.65 -14.60
C ALA A 171 -9.57 8.67 -14.22
N LYS A 172 -9.77 9.38 -13.10
CA LYS A 172 -8.79 10.38 -12.70
C LYS A 172 -7.45 9.66 -12.54
N PRO A 173 -6.34 10.20 -13.08
CA PRO A 173 -5.03 9.62 -12.83
C PRO A 173 -4.82 9.50 -11.33
N SER A 174 -4.13 8.45 -10.90
CA SER A 174 -3.78 8.26 -9.49
C SER A 174 -3.16 9.57 -8.96
N PRO A 175 -3.71 10.15 -7.88
CA PRO A 175 -3.14 11.34 -7.28
C PRO A 175 -1.78 11.08 -6.65
#